data_AF-F4KNQ9-F1
#
_entry.id   AF-F4KNQ9-F1
#
_cell.length_a   1.000
_cell.length_b   1.000
_cell.length_c   1.000
_cell.angle_alpha   90.00
_cell.angle_beta   90.00
_cell.angle_gamma   90.00
#
_symmetry.space_group_name_H-M   'P 1'
#
loop_
_entity.id
_entity.type
_entity.pdbx_description
1 polymer ?
#
loop_
_entity_poly.entity_id
_entity_poly.type
_entity_poly.pdbx_seq_one_letter_code
_entity_poly.pdbx_strand_id
1 'polypeptide(L)'
;MKWLLQILYGGLLLCILMTCAGCGQGNKEDAKLDKISELEQMKYDNISQKLDLICSKAQSLHSDQDLEALYTELCRIEYDYNPDGMGERAQQKCQELKERLSELQAAPSSLLQSSQTESTYTSVSTSTRSSGRVLISRRHMKVDAVKRYPYYFKAQDKLSISLTPQGSVHLTLFGIDHQKRIKQWRVRGALEELVTIPSDGIYMVELRPDGGELITDLSLSYEGVDDDKRPRVSEQIVSCKQGDFLAEATESVRVSAVFKEPKKIGLRGNLKSIFSGKSRALISVPVPAGSDAILYSLRISTNEKTAPSDGKFADNLSLASKQIKLLGIKVYEKRTISSNVIDRLLFNTRPAREEDAFCNMYVLTDATQAKKFQDETASSGHYKYDVNQSQMGTQSCNGELRPQGHKIIYLGFENERMRYDNYIWLEVASLTHTKEYTRPVYFTR
;
A
#
# COMPACT_ATOMS: atom_id res chain seq x y z
N MET A 1 25.89 -46.36 -39.42
CA MET A 1 24.73 -45.49 -39.10
C MET A 1 24.73 -44.88 -37.69
N LYS A 2 25.45 -45.40 -36.68
CA LYS A 2 25.50 -44.78 -35.33
C LYS A 2 26.48 -43.60 -35.19
N TRP A 3 27.51 -43.53 -36.04
CA TRP A 3 28.56 -42.51 -35.96
C TRP A 3 28.17 -41.15 -36.57
N LEU A 4 27.38 -41.17 -37.65
CA LEU A 4 26.82 -39.96 -38.27
C LEU A 4 25.76 -39.27 -37.41
N LEU A 5 25.04 -40.04 -36.59
CA LEU A 5 24.04 -39.49 -35.67
C LEU A 5 24.68 -38.75 -34.48
N GLN A 6 25.84 -39.22 -33.99
CA GLN A 6 26.55 -38.54 -32.88
C GLN A 6 27.19 -37.21 -33.29
N ILE A 7 27.62 -37.07 -34.55
CA ILE A 7 28.17 -35.80 -35.07
C ILE A 7 27.04 -34.78 -35.29
N LEU A 8 25.86 -35.21 -35.75
CA LEU A 8 24.69 -34.34 -35.89
C LEU A 8 24.12 -33.89 -34.54
N TYR A 9 24.07 -34.76 -33.52
CA TYR A 9 23.65 -34.36 -32.17
C TYR A 9 24.70 -33.50 -31.43
N GLY A 10 25.99 -33.75 -31.66
CA GLY A 10 27.07 -32.92 -31.09
C GLY A 10 27.12 -31.51 -31.71
N GLY A 11 26.90 -31.39 -33.02
CA GLY A 11 26.83 -30.10 -33.71
C GLY A 11 25.58 -29.29 -33.36
N LEU A 12 24.42 -29.94 -33.21
CA LEU A 12 23.17 -29.26 -32.84
C LEU A 12 23.20 -28.75 -31.39
N LEU A 13 23.85 -29.48 -30.47
CA LEU A 13 24.00 -29.06 -29.08
C LEU A 13 24.94 -27.85 -28.93
N LEU A 14 25.97 -27.74 -29.78
CA LEU A 14 26.91 -26.62 -29.79
C LEU A 14 26.27 -25.34 -30.38
N CYS A 15 25.37 -25.47 -31.35
CA CYS A 15 24.60 -24.33 -31.90
C CYS A 15 23.50 -23.82 -30.94
N ILE A 16 22.92 -24.69 -30.10
CA ILE A 16 21.96 -24.29 -29.06
C ILE A 16 22.68 -23.61 -27.87
N LEU A 17 23.89 -24.06 -27.52
CA LEU A 17 24.70 -23.39 -26.49
C LEU A 17 25.23 -22.02 -26.92
N MET A 18 25.45 -21.78 -28.22
CA MET A 18 25.88 -20.47 -28.75
C MET A 18 24.73 -19.50 -29.05
N THR A 19 23.46 -19.92 -28.96
CA THR A 19 22.29 -19.05 -29.16
C THR A 19 21.56 -18.68 -27.86
N CYS A 20 21.94 -19.27 -26.72
CA CYS A 20 21.51 -18.83 -25.39
C CYS A 20 22.55 -17.94 -24.66
N ALA A 21 23.67 -17.59 -25.30
CA ALA A 21 24.65 -16.61 -24.81
C ALA A 21 24.38 -15.18 -25.34
N GLY A 22 23.10 -14.85 -25.53
CA GLY A 22 22.62 -13.54 -25.94
C GLY A 22 21.82 -12.84 -24.85
N CYS A 23 22.17 -13.03 -23.58
CA CYS A 23 21.74 -12.14 -22.49
C CYS A 23 22.99 -11.48 -21.94
N GLY A 24 23.05 -10.16 -22.10
CA GLY A 24 24.21 -9.33 -21.87
C GLY A 24 24.97 -9.70 -20.60
N GLN A 25 26.25 -9.98 -20.78
CA GLN A 25 27.24 -9.97 -19.73
C GLN A 25 27.39 -8.52 -19.27
N GLY A 26 26.43 -8.04 -18.47
CA GLY A 26 26.55 -6.75 -17.78
C GLY A 26 27.78 -6.84 -16.89
N ASN A 27 28.75 -5.94 -17.10
CA ASN A 27 29.93 -5.89 -16.27
C ASN A 27 29.50 -5.84 -14.80
N LYS A 28 30.19 -6.58 -13.92
CA LYS A 28 29.94 -6.50 -12.46
C LYS A 28 30.12 -5.06 -11.91
N GLU A 29 30.81 -4.20 -12.66
CA GLU A 29 30.87 -2.76 -12.42
C GLU A 29 29.59 -2.01 -12.84
N ASP A 30 28.98 -2.34 -13.99
CA ASP A 30 27.69 -1.78 -14.40
C ASP A 30 26.57 -2.13 -13.41
N ALA A 31 26.54 -3.38 -12.93
CA ALA A 31 25.57 -3.82 -11.91
C ALA A 31 25.75 -3.11 -10.54
N LYS A 32 26.95 -2.58 -10.25
CA LYS A 32 27.20 -1.74 -9.07
C LYS A 32 26.81 -0.29 -9.31
N LEU A 33 27.00 0.23 -10.52
CA LEU A 33 26.64 1.59 -10.93
C LEU A 33 25.12 1.79 -11.04
N ASP A 34 24.37 0.75 -11.43
CA ASP A 34 22.91 0.74 -11.51
C ASP A 34 22.24 0.16 -10.24
N LYS A 35 23.03 -0.10 -9.19
CA LYS A 35 22.51 -0.68 -7.95
C LYS A 35 21.55 0.31 -7.29
N ILE A 36 20.29 -0.05 -7.20
CA ILE A 36 19.26 0.72 -6.50
C ILE A 36 18.53 -0.24 -5.58
N SER A 37 18.17 0.22 -4.38
CA SER A 37 17.33 -0.61 -3.53
C SER A 37 15.97 -0.76 -4.21
N GLU A 38 15.35 -1.94 -4.10
CA GLU A 38 14.03 -2.17 -4.71
C GLU A 38 12.99 -1.14 -4.22
N LEU A 39 13.14 -0.64 -2.99
CA LEU A 39 12.30 0.43 -2.45
C LEU A 39 12.46 1.75 -3.21
N GLU A 40 13.70 2.17 -3.47
CA GLU A 40 13.99 3.40 -4.21
C GLU A 40 13.60 3.25 -5.68
N GLN A 41 13.81 2.08 -6.28
CA GLN A 41 13.32 1.78 -7.63
C GLN A 41 11.79 1.87 -7.71
N MET A 42 11.06 1.36 -6.70
CA MET A 42 9.60 1.46 -6.68
C MET A 42 9.09 2.88 -6.45
N LYS A 43 9.76 3.69 -5.60
CA LYS A 43 9.43 5.11 -5.45
C LYS A 43 9.63 5.84 -6.78
N TYR A 44 10.77 5.59 -7.44
CA TYR A 44 11.07 6.11 -8.76
C TYR A 44 9.99 5.72 -9.77
N ASP A 45 9.67 4.43 -9.91
CA ASP A 45 8.68 3.94 -10.87
C ASP A 45 7.28 4.51 -10.59
N ASN A 46 6.87 4.63 -9.32
CA ASN A 46 5.55 5.17 -8.96
C ASN A 46 5.43 6.66 -9.31
N ILE A 47 6.44 7.45 -8.98
CA ILE A 47 6.45 8.89 -9.25
C ILE A 47 6.60 9.14 -10.75
N SER A 48 7.45 8.38 -11.43
CA SER A 48 7.61 8.44 -12.88
C SER A 48 6.29 8.14 -13.61
N GLN A 49 5.60 7.04 -13.25
CA GLN A 49 4.29 6.70 -13.83
C GLN A 49 3.21 7.76 -13.54
N LYS A 50 3.18 8.33 -12.33
CA LYS A 50 2.24 9.40 -11.98
C LYS A 50 2.51 10.66 -12.79
N LEU A 51 3.78 11.04 -12.95
CA LEU A 51 4.18 12.18 -13.77
C LEU A 51 3.80 11.96 -15.23
N ASP A 52 4.10 10.80 -15.80
CA ASP A 52 3.75 10.49 -17.20
C ASP A 52 2.22 10.44 -17.40
N LEU A 53 1.46 9.98 -16.41
CA LEU A 53 -0.01 10.02 -16.43
C LEU A 53 -0.55 11.46 -16.36
N ILE A 54 0.04 12.33 -15.54
CA ILE A 54 -0.34 13.75 -15.48
C ILE A 54 0.01 14.46 -16.80
N CYS A 55 1.20 14.21 -17.35
CA CYS A 55 1.63 14.77 -18.63
C CYS A 55 0.71 14.34 -19.78
N SER A 56 0.40 13.05 -19.88
CA SER A 56 -0.51 12.53 -20.91
C SER A 56 -1.95 13.07 -20.76
N LYS A 57 -2.46 13.21 -19.53
CA LYS A 57 -3.75 13.84 -19.28
C LYS A 57 -3.74 15.32 -19.67
N ALA A 58 -2.69 16.06 -19.32
CA ALA A 58 -2.55 17.48 -19.66
C ALA A 58 -2.56 17.72 -21.18
N GLN A 59 -1.94 16.83 -21.96
CA GLN A 59 -1.93 16.89 -23.43
C GLN A 59 -3.30 16.59 -24.07
N SER A 60 -4.18 15.85 -23.37
CA SER A 60 -5.50 15.44 -23.88
C SER A 60 -6.65 16.38 -23.50
N LEU A 61 -6.36 17.45 -22.74
CA LEU A 61 -7.36 18.34 -22.18
C LEU A 61 -7.52 19.63 -22.99
N HIS A 62 -8.77 20.06 -23.16
CA HIS A 62 -9.16 21.26 -23.91
C HIS A 62 -9.84 22.33 -23.04
N SER A 63 -9.75 22.20 -21.70
CA SER A 63 -10.39 23.11 -20.74
C SER A 63 -9.41 23.56 -19.65
N ASP A 64 -9.34 24.88 -19.42
CA ASP A 64 -8.44 25.51 -18.43
C ASP A 64 -8.72 25.05 -16.99
N GLN A 65 -9.96 24.64 -16.71
CA GLN A 65 -10.40 24.25 -15.37
C GLN A 65 -9.98 22.81 -14.99
N ASP A 66 -9.74 21.95 -15.99
CA ASP A 66 -9.21 20.60 -15.77
C ASP A 66 -7.68 20.61 -15.67
N LEU A 67 -7.03 21.58 -16.32
CA LEU A 67 -5.61 21.87 -16.15
C LEU A 67 -5.30 22.35 -14.72
N GLU A 68 -6.13 23.23 -14.14
CA GLU A 68 -5.95 23.69 -12.75
C GLU A 68 -6.05 22.56 -11.71
N ALA A 69 -6.92 21.57 -11.96
CA ALA A 69 -7.05 20.38 -11.13
C ALA A 69 -5.80 19.48 -11.22
N LEU A 70 -5.26 19.30 -12.43
CA LEU A 70 -4.01 18.57 -12.64
C LEU A 70 -2.81 19.29 -12.02
N TYR A 71 -2.75 20.62 -12.09
CA TYR A 71 -1.70 21.40 -11.42
C TYR A 71 -1.77 21.24 -9.90
N THR A 72 -2.98 21.20 -9.33
CA THR A 72 -3.16 20.92 -7.90
C THR A 72 -2.72 19.49 -7.53
N GLU A 73 -2.96 18.51 -8.41
CA GLU A 73 -2.49 17.13 -8.24
C GLU A 73 -0.96 17.04 -8.31
N LEU A 74 -0.33 17.74 -9.27
CA LEU A 74 1.12 17.82 -9.45
C LEU A 74 1.84 18.46 -8.25
N CYS A 75 1.31 19.57 -7.72
CA CYS A 75 1.90 20.25 -6.55
C CYS A 75 1.79 19.46 -5.24
N ARG A 76 0.99 18.37 -5.21
CA ARG A 76 0.88 17.47 -4.05
C ARG A 76 1.83 16.28 -4.13
N ILE A 77 2.53 16.10 -5.25
CA ILE A 77 3.51 15.03 -5.39
C ILE A 77 4.79 15.45 -4.67
N GLU A 78 5.15 14.73 -3.62
CA GLU A 78 6.44 14.84 -2.96
C GLU A 78 7.29 13.64 -3.35
N TYR A 79 8.52 13.89 -3.77
CA TYR A 79 9.48 12.84 -4.12
C TYR A 79 10.83 13.13 -3.48
N ASP A 80 11.31 12.13 -2.74
CA ASP A 80 12.65 12.12 -2.17
C ASP A 80 13.19 10.68 -2.16
N TYR A 81 14.51 10.56 -2.23
CA TYR A 81 15.19 9.28 -2.34
C TYR A 81 16.40 9.20 -1.40
N ASN A 82 16.67 8.00 -0.88
CA ASN A 82 17.86 7.76 -0.07
C ASN A 82 19.05 7.32 -0.95
N PRO A 83 20.13 8.10 -1.07
CA PRO A 83 21.29 7.74 -1.87
C PRO A 83 22.17 6.62 -1.25
N ASP A 84 21.97 6.28 0.03
CA ASP A 84 22.81 5.33 0.75
C ASP A 84 22.81 3.93 0.10
N GLY A 85 23.99 3.48 -0.33
CA GLY A 85 24.17 2.18 -0.97
C GLY A 85 23.64 2.09 -2.40
N MET A 86 23.24 3.22 -3.00
CA MET A 86 22.85 3.36 -4.40
C MET A 86 24.07 3.62 -5.30
N GLY A 87 24.08 3.02 -6.50
CA GLY A 87 25.09 3.25 -7.53
C GLY A 87 24.90 4.60 -8.21
N GLU A 88 25.99 5.17 -8.74
CA GLU A 88 26.02 6.54 -9.27
C GLU A 88 24.98 6.80 -10.37
N ARG A 89 24.74 5.84 -11.29
CA ARG A 89 23.72 6.00 -12.35
C ARG A 89 22.30 5.99 -11.79
N ALA A 90 22.06 5.16 -10.77
CA ALA A 90 20.76 5.12 -10.11
C ALA A 90 20.50 6.40 -9.32
N GLN A 91 21.52 6.97 -8.67
CA GLN A 91 21.43 8.26 -8.00
C GLN A 91 21.13 9.37 -9.01
N GLN A 92 21.82 9.36 -10.16
CA GLN A 92 21.58 10.33 -11.23
C GLN A 92 20.14 10.23 -11.77
N LYS A 93 19.63 9.02 -12.05
CA LYS A 93 18.24 8.83 -12.47
C LYS A 93 17.24 9.36 -11.45
N CYS A 94 17.45 9.09 -10.16
CA CYS A 94 16.56 9.59 -9.11
C CYS A 94 16.62 11.11 -8.98
N GLN A 95 17.81 11.70 -9.12
CA GLN A 95 18.00 13.15 -9.13
C GLN A 95 17.29 13.81 -10.32
N GLU A 96 17.44 13.25 -11.53
CA GLU A 96 16.76 13.72 -12.73
C GLU A 96 15.23 13.70 -12.59
N LEU A 97 14.66 12.66 -11.95
CA LEU A 97 13.22 12.60 -11.68
C LEU A 97 12.78 13.66 -10.66
N LYS A 98 13.61 13.92 -9.64
CA LYS A 98 13.36 14.96 -8.63
C LYS A 98 13.41 16.35 -9.25
N GLU A 99 14.37 16.60 -10.12
CA GLU A 99 14.49 17.84 -10.88
C GLU A 99 13.31 18.03 -11.83
N ARG A 100 12.97 17.01 -12.63
CA ARG A 100 11.79 17.02 -13.53
C ARG A 100 10.49 17.32 -12.77
N LEU A 101 10.29 16.74 -11.58
CA LEU A 101 9.14 17.05 -10.74
C LEU A 101 9.15 18.51 -10.29
N SER A 102 10.29 19.02 -9.83
CA SER A 102 10.43 20.40 -9.36
C SER A 102 10.23 21.44 -10.47
N GLU A 103 10.70 21.15 -11.69
CA GLU A 103 10.51 22.00 -12.86
C GLU A 103 9.04 22.07 -13.26
N LEU A 104 8.35 20.93 -13.28
CA LEU A 104 6.92 20.86 -13.59
C LEU A 104 6.08 21.56 -12.51
N GLN A 105 6.48 21.47 -11.24
CA GLN A 105 5.83 22.20 -10.14
C GLN A 105 6.08 23.72 -10.22
N ALA A 106 7.27 24.15 -10.65
CA ALA A 106 7.62 25.56 -10.79
C ALA A 106 7.00 26.22 -12.04
N ALA A 107 6.86 25.47 -13.13
CA ALA A 107 6.30 25.96 -14.40
C ALA A 107 5.28 24.98 -15.00
N PRO A 108 4.06 24.88 -14.42
CA PRO A 108 3.04 23.91 -14.88
C PRO A 108 2.58 24.12 -16.32
N SER A 109 2.72 25.34 -16.85
CA SER A 109 2.42 25.70 -18.25
C SER A 109 3.32 25.00 -19.28
N SER A 110 4.45 24.42 -18.87
CA SER A 110 5.30 23.59 -19.73
C SER A 110 4.64 22.26 -20.15
N LEU A 111 3.60 21.81 -19.43
CA LEU A 111 2.83 20.60 -19.74
C LEU A 111 2.07 20.67 -21.08
N LEU A 112 1.87 21.88 -21.63
CA LEU A 112 1.15 22.13 -22.87
C LEU A 112 2.07 22.33 -24.09
N GLN A 113 3.39 22.43 -23.89
CA GLN A 113 4.35 22.71 -24.97
C GLN A 113 4.84 21.43 -25.66
N SER A 114 3.94 20.67 -26.28
CA SER A 114 4.35 19.71 -27.31
C SER A 114 3.26 19.40 -28.33
N SER A 115 2.41 20.36 -28.69
CA SER A 115 1.68 20.36 -29.98
C SER A 115 0.70 21.53 -30.05
N GLN A 116 1.14 22.65 -30.60
CA GLN A 116 0.22 23.63 -31.18
C GLN A 116 0.76 24.05 -32.56
N THR A 117 0.28 23.37 -33.59
CA THR A 117 -0.03 24.04 -34.85
C THR A 117 -1.44 24.63 -34.72
N GLU A 118 -1.53 25.87 -35.14
CA GLU A 118 -2.65 26.80 -35.05
C GLU A 118 -4.02 26.21 -35.40
N SER A 119 -5.04 26.58 -34.62
CA SER A 119 -6.39 26.71 -35.15
C SER A 119 -7.15 27.84 -34.46
N THR A 120 -7.18 28.96 -35.16
CA THR A 120 -8.11 30.08 -35.02
C THR A 120 -9.56 29.58 -35.09
N TYR A 121 -10.42 29.83 -34.10
CA TYR A 121 -11.86 30.11 -34.32
C TYR A 121 -12.50 30.86 -33.14
N THR A 122 -12.80 32.13 -33.41
CA THR A 122 -14.08 32.83 -33.20
C THR A 122 -14.83 32.66 -31.88
N SER A 123 -14.75 33.71 -31.06
CA SER A 123 -15.67 34.00 -29.95
C SER A 123 -17.07 34.35 -30.48
N VAL A 124 -18.07 33.59 -30.05
CA VAL A 124 -19.49 34.00 -30.12
C VAL A 124 -20.01 34.16 -28.71
N SER A 125 -20.16 35.42 -28.34
CA SER A 125 -20.83 35.90 -27.14
C SER A 125 -22.30 35.51 -27.19
N THR A 126 -22.79 34.76 -26.20
CA THR A 126 -24.21 34.75 -25.85
C THR A 126 -24.35 35.02 -24.35
N SER A 127 -24.60 36.29 -24.06
CA SER A 127 -25.05 36.79 -22.77
C SER A 127 -26.42 36.23 -22.44
N THR A 128 -26.52 35.48 -21.34
CA THR A 128 -27.77 35.39 -20.57
C THR A 128 -27.38 35.49 -19.10
N ARG A 129 -27.69 36.62 -18.46
CA ARG A 129 -27.50 36.84 -17.02
C ARG A 129 -28.45 35.90 -16.27
N SER A 130 -27.99 34.72 -15.87
CA SER A 130 -28.58 34.00 -14.75
C SER A 130 -27.94 34.55 -13.48
N SER A 131 -28.73 35.14 -12.59
CA SER A 131 -28.28 35.71 -11.31
C SER A 131 -27.73 34.66 -10.30
N GLY A 132 -27.73 33.38 -10.69
CA GLY A 132 -27.20 32.29 -9.87
C GLY A 132 -25.67 32.22 -9.95
N ARG A 133 -25.02 32.17 -8.79
CA ARG A 133 -23.59 31.94 -8.66
C ARG A 133 -23.30 30.45 -8.86
N VAL A 134 -22.54 30.12 -9.89
CA VAL A 134 -22.16 28.73 -10.21
C VAL A 134 -21.14 28.23 -9.19
N LEU A 135 -21.42 27.07 -8.60
CA LEU A 135 -20.53 26.39 -7.64
C LEU A 135 -19.68 25.33 -8.35
N ILE A 136 -20.33 24.53 -9.20
CA ILE A 136 -19.69 23.54 -10.05
C ILE A 136 -20.58 23.28 -11.26
N SER A 137 -19.96 23.11 -12.42
CA SER A 137 -20.62 22.64 -13.64
C SER A 137 -19.66 21.68 -14.34
N ARG A 138 -20.03 20.40 -14.37
CA ARG A 138 -19.22 19.33 -14.97
C ARG A 138 -20.11 18.55 -15.94
N ARG A 139 -19.60 18.33 -17.14
CA ARG A 139 -20.21 17.47 -18.15
C ARG A 139 -19.41 16.18 -18.29
N HIS A 140 -20.09 15.09 -18.62
CA HIS A 140 -19.49 13.77 -18.82
C HIS A 140 -18.58 13.32 -17.67
N MET A 141 -18.94 13.67 -16.44
CA MET A 141 -18.16 13.35 -15.26
C MET A 141 -18.28 11.86 -14.95
N LYS A 142 -17.14 11.17 -14.93
CA LYS A 142 -17.02 9.80 -14.44
C LYS A 142 -17.19 9.75 -12.91
N VAL A 143 -18.13 8.94 -12.45
CA VAL A 143 -18.42 8.67 -11.04
C VAL A 143 -18.21 7.18 -10.80
N ASP A 144 -17.01 6.85 -10.33
CA ASP A 144 -16.53 5.50 -10.00
C ASP A 144 -16.49 5.22 -8.49
N ALA A 145 -16.66 6.26 -7.69
CA ALA A 145 -16.75 6.24 -6.24
C ALA A 145 -17.64 7.39 -5.75
N VAL A 146 -17.92 7.43 -4.44
CA VAL A 146 -18.67 8.53 -3.83
C VAL A 146 -17.98 9.87 -4.11
N LYS A 147 -18.72 10.86 -4.65
CA LYS A 147 -18.24 12.24 -4.85
C LYS A 147 -19.01 13.18 -3.92
N ARG A 148 -18.29 14.11 -3.29
CA ARG A 148 -18.84 15.04 -2.29
C ARG A 148 -18.51 16.47 -2.66
N TYR A 149 -19.50 17.36 -2.57
CA TYR A 149 -19.39 18.78 -2.88
C TYR A 149 -19.89 19.61 -1.70
N PRO A 150 -19.02 19.95 -0.74
CA PRO A 150 -19.37 20.74 0.42
C PRO A 150 -19.28 22.25 0.12
N TYR A 151 -20.32 23.00 0.50
CA TYR A 151 -20.37 24.46 0.37
C TYR A 151 -21.05 25.09 1.58
N TYR A 152 -20.61 26.30 1.94
CA TYR A 152 -21.28 27.09 2.96
C TYR A 152 -22.44 27.88 2.33
N PHE A 153 -23.59 27.86 2.97
CA PHE A 153 -24.76 28.65 2.60
C PHE A 153 -25.27 29.44 3.80
N LYS A 154 -25.92 30.58 3.51
CA LYS A 154 -26.71 31.32 4.48
C LYS A 154 -28.16 30.83 4.44
N ALA A 155 -28.90 31.06 5.53
CA ALA A 155 -30.32 30.81 5.58
C ALA A 155 -31.03 31.53 4.41
N GLN A 156 -32.02 30.86 3.83
CA GLN A 156 -32.81 31.31 2.68
C GLN A 156 -32.07 31.38 1.34
N ASP A 157 -30.77 31.06 1.27
CA ASP A 157 -30.10 30.81 -0.01
C ASP A 157 -30.89 29.71 -0.78
N LYS A 158 -30.99 29.84 -2.10
CA LYS A 158 -31.63 28.83 -2.94
C LYS A 158 -30.58 28.06 -3.73
N LEU A 159 -30.39 26.79 -3.38
CA LEU A 159 -29.50 25.87 -4.07
C LEU A 159 -30.23 25.22 -5.25
N SER A 160 -29.74 25.47 -6.46
CA SER A 160 -30.17 24.82 -7.69
C SER A 160 -29.28 23.61 -7.98
N ILE A 161 -29.89 22.44 -8.15
CA ILE A 161 -29.21 21.19 -8.45
C ILE A 161 -29.75 20.66 -9.78
N SER A 162 -28.87 20.50 -10.76
CA SER A 162 -29.17 19.83 -12.02
C SER A 162 -28.25 18.63 -12.19
N LEU A 163 -28.82 17.46 -12.48
CA LEU A 163 -28.10 16.20 -12.62
C LEU A 163 -28.69 15.37 -13.74
N THR A 164 -27.87 14.94 -14.70
CA THR A 164 -28.28 14.04 -15.78
C THR A 164 -27.32 12.85 -15.84
N PRO A 165 -27.64 11.73 -15.15
CA PRO A 165 -26.81 10.54 -15.14
C PRO A 165 -27.16 9.60 -16.30
N GLN A 166 -26.13 8.97 -16.87
CA GLN A 166 -26.24 7.81 -17.75
C GLN A 166 -26.27 6.53 -16.90
N GLY A 167 -27.32 6.36 -16.11
CA GLY A 167 -27.44 5.27 -15.15
C GLY A 167 -28.30 5.64 -13.95
N SER A 168 -28.21 4.88 -12.86
CA SER A 168 -28.91 5.16 -11.61
C SER A 168 -27.93 5.65 -10.55
N VAL A 169 -28.25 6.79 -9.93
CA VAL A 169 -27.42 7.41 -8.89
C VAL A 169 -28.28 7.88 -7.73
N HIS A 170 -27.76 7.70 -6.52
CA HIS A 170 -28.27 8.33 -5.32
C HIS A 170 -27.62 9.70 -5.14
N LEU A 171 -28.44 10.75 -5.19
CA LEU A 171 -28.06 12.10 -4.83
C LEU A 171 -28.58 12.37 -3.42
N THR A 172 -27.73 12.85 -2.52
CA THR A 172 -28.13 13.19 -1.15
C THR A 172 -27.63 14.57 -0.77
N LEU A 173 -28.51 15.41 -0.24
CA LEU A 173 -28.16 16.69 0.37
C LEU A 173 -28.10 16.51 1.89
N PHE A 174 -26.95 16.83 2.46
CA PHE A 174 -26.71 16.82 3.90
C PHE A 174 -26.52 18.23 4.44
N GLY A 175 -27.02 18.49 5.64
CA GLY A 175 -26.61 19.61 6.48
C GLY A 175 -25.55 19.10 7.44
N ILE A 176 -24.31 19.50 7.21
CA ILE A 176 -23.14 18.93 7.89
C ILE A 176 -23.10 19.34 9.37
N ASP A 177 -23.36 20.61 9.66
CA ASP A 177 -23.29 21.14 11.03
C ASP A 177 -24.34 20.49 11.93
N HIS A 178 -25.50 20.17 11.36
CA HIS A 178 -26.59 19.47 12.04
C HIS A 178 -26.50 17.94 11.94
N GLN A 179 -25.51 17.41 11.21
CA GLN A 179 -25.32 15.98 10.93
C GLN A 179 -26.60 15.28 10.45
N LYS A 180 -27.36 15.95 9.57
CA LYS A 180 -28.67 15.49 9.11
C LYS A 180 -28.72 15.38 7.61
N ARG A 181 -29.35 14.31 7.14
CA ARG A 181 -29.80 14.21 5.75
C ARG A 181 -31.02 15.12 5.57
N ILE A 182 -30.91 16.07 4.66
CA ILE A 182 -31.96 17.04 4.35
C ILE A 182 -32.92 16.45 3.32
N LYS A 183 -32.38 15.97 2.20
CA LYS A 183 -33.17 15.39 1.11
C LYS A 183 -32.34 14.34 0.38
N GLN A 184 -33.00 13.35 -0.20
CA GLN A 184 -32.37 12.30 -0.99
C GLN A 184 -33.22 12.00 -2.20
N TRP A 185 -32.54 11.80 -3.33
CA TRP A 185 -33.13 11.43 -4.59
C TRP A 185 -32.49 10.16 -5.11
N ARG A 186 -33.28 9.37 -5.83
CA ARG A 186 -32.77 8.31 -6.70
C ARG A 186 -33.02 8.74 -8.12
N VAL A 187 -31.96 9.04 -8.84
CA VAL A 187 -32.00 9.71 -10.13
C VAL A 187 -31.62 8.72 -11.22
N ARG A 188 -32.50 8.53 -12.21
CA ARG A 188 -32.31 7.62 -13.36
C ARG A 188 -32.29 8.34 -14.72
N GLY A 189 -32.56 9.65 -14.71
CA GLY A 189 -32.63 10.54 -15.86
C GLY A 189 -32.38 11.97 -15.39
N ALA A 190 -32.81 12.99 -16.13
CA ALA A 190 -32.60 14.37 -15.70
C ALA A 190 -33.33 14.70 -14.38
N LEU A 191 -32.61 15.35 -13.47
CA LEU A 191 -33.12 15.95 -12.24
C LEU A 191 -32.85 17.46 -12.30
N GLU A 192 -33.85 18.26 -12.00
CA GLU A 192 -33.72 19.68 -11.71
C GLU A 192 -34.47 19.97 -10.42
N GLU A 193 -33.74 20.46 -9.42
CA GLU A 193 -34.25 20.72 -8.07
C GLU A 193 -33.80 22.08 -7.58
N LEU A 194 -34.69 22.74 -6.83
CA LEU A 194 -34.42 23.99 -6.16
C LEU A 194 -34.70 23.80 -4.67
N VAL A 195 -33.69 24.00 -3.83
CA VAL A 195 -33.77 23.77 -2.38
C VAL A 195 -33.48 25.06 -1.65
N THR A 196 -34.41 25.52 -0.82
CA THR A 196 -34.19 26.65 0.10
C THR A 196 -33.44 26.17 1.34
N ILE A 197 -32.35 26.84 1.66
CA ILE A 197 -31.48 26.51 2.79
C ILE A 197 -32.14 26.96 4.10
N PRO A 198 -32.36 26.05 5.08
CA PRO A 198 -33.13 26.36 6.28
C PRO A 198 -32.35 27.19 7.31
N SER A 199 -31.03 26.99 7.39
CA SER A 199 -30.16 27.71 8.32
C SER A 199 -28.77 27.91 7.71
N ASP A 200 -28.06 28.92 8.19
CA ASP A 200 -26.63 29.08 7.96
C ASP A 200 -25.87 27.80 8.30
N GLY A 201 -24.87 27.47 7.49
CA GLY A 201 -23.97 26.36 7.75
C GLY A 201 -23.40 25.69 6.50
N ILE A 202 -22.65 24.61 6.73
CA ILE A 202 -22.08 23.78 5.67
C ILE A 202 -23.12 22.75 5.21
N TYR A 203 -23.37 22.72 3.90
CA TYR A 203 -24.17 21.69 3.25
C TYR A 203 -23.32 20.93 2.24
N MET A 204 -23.63 19.65 2.06
CA MET A 204 -22.88 18.77 1.17
C MET A 204 -23.83 18.03 0.25
N VAL A 205 -23.56 18.14 -1.04
CA VAL A 205 -24.17 17.28 -2.05
C VAL A 205 -23.29 16.05 -2.23
N GLU A 206 -23.83 14.86 -1.95
CA GLU A 206 -23.18 13.57 -2.18
C GLU A 206 -23.79 12.87 -3.38
N LEU A 207 -22.95 12.43 -4.32
CA LEU A 207 -23.29 11.54 -5.42
C LEU A 207 -22.75 10.15 -5.12
N ARG A 208 -23.63 9.14 -5.17
CA ARG A 208 -23.29 7.72 -5.00
C ARG A 208 -23.90 6.89 -6.13
N PRO A 209 -23.09 6.25 -7.00
CA PRO A 209 -23.62 5.40 -8.05
C PRO A 209 -24.32 4.16 -7.44
N ASP A 210 -25.46 3.74 -8.01
CA ASP A 210 -26.19 2.54 -7.52
C ASP A 210 -25.41 1.24 -7.80
N GLY A 211 -24.54 1.25 -8.81
CA GLY A 211 -23.69 0.12 -9.16
C GLY A 211 -22.60 0.53 -10.14
N GLY A 212 -21.37 0.08 -9.88
CA GLY A 212 -20.22 0.31 -10.75
C GLY A 212 -19.93 1.79 -11.02
N GLU A 213 -19.40 2.03 -12.21
CA GLU A 213 -19.07 3.34 -12.73
C GLU A 213 -20.23 3.90 -13.57
N LEU A 214 -20.47 5.21 -13.47
CA LEU A 214 -21.41 5.92 -14.35
C LEU A 214 -20.83 7.23 -14.86
N ILE A 215 -21.40 7.75 -15.94
CA ILE A 215 -21.12 9.07 -16.48
C ILE A 215 -22.31 9.99 -16.16
N THR A 216 -22.07 11.20 -15.69
CA THR A 216 -23.14 12.17 -15.38
C THR A 216 -22.75 13.60 -15.70
N ASP A 217 -23.75 14.41 -16.05
CA ASP A 217 -23.63 15.86 -16.04
C ASP A 217 -24.15 16.38 -14.68
N LEU A 218 -23.39 17.24 -14.01
CA LEU A 218 -23.74 17.85 -12.74
C LEU A 218 -23.57 19.37 -12.83
N SER A 219 -24.59 20.12 -12.46
CA SER A 219 -24.51 21.56 -12.25
C SER A 219 -25.10 21.91 -10.88
N LEU A 220 -24.30 22.56 -10.05
CA LEU A 220 -24.72 23.15 -8.79
C LEU A 220 -24.51 24.66 -8.86
N SER A 221 -25.55 25.41 -8.54
CA SER A 221 -25.48 26.87 -8.42
C SER A 221 -26.37 27.33 -7.28
N TYR A 222 -26.16 28.56 -6.81
CA TYR A 222 -27.04 29.13 -5.79
C TYR A 222 -27.41 30.57 -6.10
N GLU A 223 -28.63 30.94 -5.71
CA GLU A 223 -29.07 32.32 -5.61
C GLU A 223 -28.95 32.72 -4.13
N GLY A 224 -28.05 33.65 -3.84
CA GLY A 224 -27.81 34.14 -2.49
C GLY A 224 -28.86 35.15 -2.06
N VAL A 225 -29.15 35.23 -0.76
CA VAL A 225 -29.96 36.34 -0.20
C VAL A 225 -29.24 37.68 -0.18
N ASP A 226 -27.92 37.66 -0.41
CA ASP A 226 -27.05 38.82 -0.40
C ASP A 226 -25.92 38.64 -1.42
N ASP A 227 -25.13 39.70 -1.58
CA ASP A 227 -23.96 39.72 -2.45
C ASP A 227 -22.67 39.24 -1.78
N ASP A 228 -22.72 38.78 -0.52
CA ASP A 228 -21.51 38.35 0.20
C ASP A 228 -20.94 37.08 -0.41
N LYS A 229 -19.61 37.00 -0.51
CA LYS A 229 -18.95 35.73 -0.85
C LYS A 229 -19.11 34.76 0.31
N ARG A 230 -19.52 33.53 0.00
CA ARG A 230 -19.57 32.45 0.99
C ARG A 230 -18.13 31.98 1.32
N PRO A 231 -17.81 31.67 2.59
CA PRO A 231 -16.49 31.19 2.98
C PRO A 231 -16.16 29.87 2.28
N ARG A 232 -14.87 29.62 2.08
CA ARG A 232 -14.41 28.36 1.47
C ARG A 232 -14.51 27.24 2.51
N VAL A 233 -15.01 26.09 2.08
CA VAL A 233 -15.07 24.89 2.92
C VAL A 233 -13.84 24.03 2.67
N SER A 234 -13.19 23.59 3.74
CA SER A 234 -12.08 22.64 3.72
C SER A 234 -12.51 21.30 4.30
N GLU A 235 -11.85 20.22 3.87
CA GLU A 235 -12.10 18.85 4.30
C GLU A 235 -10.88 18.29 5.03
N GLN A 236 -11.13 17.53 6.10
CA GLN A 236 -10.14 16.68 6.76
C GLN A 236 -10.74 15.31 7.05
N ILE A 237 -10.02 14.24 6.70
CA ILE A 237 -10.41 12.87 7.05
C ILE A 237 -9.93 12.55 8.47
N VAL A 238 -10.85 12.09 9.32
CA VAL A 238 -10.55 11.72 10.72
C VAL A 238 -11.02 10.30 11.04
N SER A 239 -10.36 9.66 12.01
CA SER A 239 -10.82 8.37 12.56
C SER A 239 -12.12 8.55 13.36
N CYS A 240 -13.03 7.58 13.27
CA CYS A 240 -14.35 7.63 13.92
C CYS A 240 -14.85 6.22 14.32
N LYS A 241 -16.05 6.13 14.89
CA LYS A 241 -16.69 4.85 15.24
C LYS A 241 -17.69 4.42 14.17
N GLN A 242 -17.99 3.12 14.17
CA GLN A 242 -19.09 2.59 13.37
C GLN A 242 -20.41 3.28 13.75
N GLY A 243 -21.12 3.79 12.76
CA GLY A 243 -22.41 4.48 12.95
C GLY A 243 -22.32 5.99 13.12
N ASP A 244 -21.11 6.55 13.26
CA ASP A 244 -20.94 8.01 13.22
C ASP A 244 -21.41 8.57 11.86
N PHE A 245 -21.89 9.82 11.86
CA PHE A 245 -22.35 10.49 10.64
C PHE A 245 -21.23 10.51 9.59
N LEU A 246 -21.55 10.06 8.36
CA LEU A 246 -20.62 9.86 7.24
C LEU A 246 -19.46 8.89 7.50
N ALA A 247 -19.57 8.01 8.50
CA ALA A 247 -18.57 6.98 8.72
C ALA A 247 -18.52 5.99 7.55
N GLU A 248 -17.32 5.83 7.00
CA GLU A 248 -17.00 4.87 5.95
C GLU A 248 -16.08 3.79 6.50
N ALA A 249 -16.46 2.54 6.25
CA ALA A 249 -15.65 1.40 6.60
C ALA A 249 -14.60 1.16 5.51
N THR A 250 -13.34 1.14 5.90
CA THR A 250 -12.22 0.70 5.05
C THR A 250 -11.62 -0.57 5.63
N GLU A 251 -11.38 -1.57 4.79
CA GLU A 251 -10.68 -2.78 5.20
C GLU A 251 -9.24 -2.44 5.62
N SER A 252 -8.82 -2.95 6.77
CA SER A 252 -7.51 -2.69 7.37
C SER A 252 -6.95 -3.97 7.99
N VAL A 253 -5.64 -3.96 8.25
CA VAL A 253 -4.95 -5.06 8.93
C VAL A 253 -4.61 -4.60 10.33
N ARG A 254 -5.09 -5.34 11.32
CA ARG A 254 -4.62 -5.20 12.70
C ARG A 254 -3.48 -6.17 12.94
N VAL A 255 -2.34 -5.60 13.31
CA VAL A 255 -1.19 -6.35 13.81
C VAL A 255 -1.35 -6.55 15.31
N SER A 256 -1.03 -7.73 15.82
CA SER A 256 -1.01 -8.00 17.26
C SER A 256 0.15 -8.92 17.60
N ALA A 257 0.90 -8.59 18.65
CA ALA A 257 1.97 -9.47 19.13
C ALA A 257 1.38 -10.77 19.70
N VAL A 258 1.96 -11.90 19.31
CA VAL A 258 1.56 -13.23 19.81
C VAL A 258 2.21 -13.52 21.15
N PHE A 259 3.44 -13.04 21.35
CA PHE A 259 4.13 -13.08 22.63
C PHE A 259 4.10 -11.71 23.31
N LYS A 260 4.00 -11.69 24.64
CA LYS A 260 4.12 -10.44 25.43
C LYS A 260 5.51 -9.82 25.31
N GLU A 261 6.53 -10.67 25.22
CA GLU A 261 7.94 -10.30 25.08
C GLU A 261 8.62 -11.27 24.10
N PRO A 262 9.71 -10.85 23.43
CA PRO A 262 10.49 -11.74 22.57
C PRO A 262 10.90 -13.02 23.30
N LYS A 263 10.76 -14.16 22.63
CA LYS A 263 11.29 -15.42 23.16
C LYS A 263 12.79 -15.47 22.94
N LYS A 264 13.54 -15.41 24.05
CA LYS A 264 15.00 -15.53 24.05
C LYS A 264 15.42 -16.97 24.35
N ILE A 265 16.31 -17.53 23.52
CA ILE A 265 16.86 -18.87 23.69
C ILE A 265 18.37 -18.83 23.49
N GLY A 266 19.12 -19.57 24.33
CA GLY A 266 20.53 -19.89 24.07
C GLY A 266 20.66 -21.33 23.60
N LEU A 267 21.31 -21.54 22.46
CA LEU A 267 21.68 -22.85 21.91
C LEU A 267 23.18 -23.05 22.04
N ARG A 268 23.59 -24.07 22.80
CA ARG A 268 25.01 -24.36 22.97
C ARG A 268 25.61 -24.97 21.71
N GLY A 269 26.88 -24.67 21.46
CA GLY A 269 27.65 -25.39 20.44
C GLY A 269 27.80 -26.87 20.84
N ASN A 270 27.83 -27.77 19.87
CA ASN A 270 27.81 -29.22 20.07
C ASN A 270 28.86 -29.70 21.08
N LEU A 271 30.10 -29.18 21.01
CA LEU A 271 31.14 -29.57 21.96
C LEU A 271 30.79 -29.20 23.40
N LYS A 272 30.20 -28.01 23.63
CA LYS A 272 29.79 -27.57 24.96
C LYS A 272 28.54 -28.30 25.44
N SER A 273 27.61 -28.61 24.53
CA SER A 273 26.35 -29.30 24.86
C SER A 273 26.55 -30.72 25.40
N ILE A 274 27.63 -31.40 24.98
CA ILE A 274 28.03 -32.72 25.51
C ILE A 274 28.34 -32.65 27.01
N PHE A 275 28.79 -31.50 27.51
CA PHE A 275 29.15 -31.29 28.91
C PHE A 275 28.08 -30.50 29.70
N SER A 276 27.36 -29.58 29.06
CA SER A 276 26.28 -28.81 29.69
C SER A 276 25.42 -28.02 28.68
N GLY A 277 24.12 -27.91 28.95
CA GLY A 277 23.17 -27.15 28.12
C GLY A 277 22.70 -27.89 26.87
N LYS A 278 21.71 -27.33 26.17
CA LYS A 278 21.06 -27.98 25.01
C LYS A 278 21.50 -27.32 23.70
N SER A 279 21.76 -28.13 22.68
CA SER A 279 21.97 -27.67 21.30
C SER A 279 20.64 -27.47 20.56
N ARG A 280 19.54 -27.96 21.12
CA ARG A 280 18.18 -27.83 20.57
C ARG A 280 17.24 -27.08 21.51
N ALA A 281 16.28 -26.38 20.92
CA ALA A 281 15.18 -25.77 21.65
C ALA A 281 13.89 -25.72 20.83
N LEU A 282 12.76 -25.70 21.52
CA LEU A 282 11.43 -25.69 20.93
C LEU A 282 10.64 -24.50 21.44
N ILE A 283 10.06 -23.70 20.54
CA ILE A 283 9.10 -22.64 20.87
C ILE A 283 7.73 -23.04 20.36
N SER A 284 6.73 -23.03 21.25
CA SER A 284 5.32 -23.12 20.86
C SER A 284 4.77 -21.75 20.50
N VAL A 285 4.28 -21.61 19.26
CA VAL A 285 3.65 -20.41 18.72
C VAL A 285 2.14 -20.64 18.68
N PRO A 286 1.35 -20.06 19.60
CA PRO A 286 -0.10 -20.14 19.53
C PRO A 286 -0.60 -19.33 18.32
N VAL A 287 -1.61 -19.86 17.63
CA VAL A 287 -2.26 -19.20 16.49
C VAL A 287 -3.54 -18.55 16.99
N PRO A 288 -3.61 -17.21 17.11
CA PRO A 288 -4.81 -16.55 17.59
C PRO A 288 -6.01 -16.81 16.65
N ALA A 289 -7.20 -16.98 17.22
CA ALA A 289 -8.41 -17.20 16.45
C ALA A 289 -8.69 -16.03 15.50
N GLY A 290 -9.04 -16.33 14.24
CA GLY A 290 -9.33 -15.31 13.22
C GLY A 290 -8.08 -14.61 12.65
N SER A 291 -6.88 -15.15 12.88
CA SER A 291 -5.66 -14.66 12.23
C SER A 291 -5.63 -15.05 10.75
N ASP A 292 -5.42 -14.05 9.88
CA ASP A 292 -5.26 -14.25 8.44
C ASP A 292 -3.85 -14.72 8.09
N ALA A 293 -2.85 -14.23 8.83
CA ALA A 293 -1.45 -14.60 8.67
C ALA A 293 -0.70 -14.52 10.00
N ILE A 294 0.35 -15.33 10.14
CA ILE A 294 1.28 -15.30 11.27
C ILE A 294 2.65 -14.93 10.71
N LEU A 295 3.21 -13.82 11.17
CA LEU A 295 4.53 -13.36 10.78
C LEU A 295 5.50 -13.53 11.94
N TYR A 296 6.77 -13.78 11.64
CA TYR A 296 7.81 -13.84 12.66
C TYR A 296 9.03 -13.00 12.27
N SER A 297 9.73 -12.53 13.30
CA SER A 297 11.08 -12.00 13.21
C SER A 297 12.00 -12.87 14.05
N LEU A 298 13.06 -13.34 13.40
CA LEU A 298 14.08 -14.21 13.98
C LEU A 298 15.42 -13.47 13.94
N ARG A 299 15.93 -13.08 15.11
CA ARG A 299 17.31 -12.59 15.24
C ARG A 299 18.17 -13.69 15.83
N ILE A 300 19.28 -14.00 15.16
CA ILE A 300 20.28 -14.96 15.62
C ILE A 300 21.59 -14.18 15.80
N SER A 301 22.24 -14.38 16.94
CA SER A 301 23.51 -13.74 17.27
C SER A 301 24.43 -14.69 18.00
N THR A 302 25.73 -14.52 17.83
CA THR A 302 26.73 -15.19 18.69
C THR A 302 26.95 -14.45 20.01
N ASN A 303 26.32 -13.28 20.17
CA ASN A 303 26.36 -12.44 21.35
C ASN A 303 25.01 -12.46 22.07
N GLU A 304 25.04 -12.68 23.38
CA GLU A 304 23.83 -12.75 24.21
C GLU A 304 23.13 -11.38 24.41
N LYS A 305 23.78 -10.28 24.03
CA LYS A 305 23.24 -8.93 24.21
C LYS A 305 21.97 -8.70 23.38
N THR A 306 20.93 -8.19 24.06
CA THR A 306 19.71 -7.71 23.42
C THR A 306 20.02 -6.46 22.58
N ALA A 307 19.48 -6.40 21.37
CA ALA A 307 19.60 -5.26 20.48
C ALA A 307 18.48 -4.23 20.74
N PRO A 308 18.67 -2.93 20.45
CA PRO A 308 17.62 -1.91 20.60
C PRO A 308 16.37 -2.13 19.73
N SER A 309 16.46 -3.00 18.73
CA SER A 309 15.37 -3.41 17.84
C SER A 309 14.53 -4.57 18.38
N ASP A 310 15.03 -5.32 19.37
CA ASP A 310 14.34 -6.48 19.91
C ASP A 310 13.07 -6.03 20.66
N GLY A 311 11.95 -6.68 20.40
CA GLY A 311 10.64 -6.36 20.98
C GLY A 311 9.82 -5.33 20.21
N LYS A 312 10.32 -4.84 19.06
CA LYS A 312 9.65 -3.81 18.25
C LYS A 312 8.99 -4.35 16.99
N PHE A 313 8.98 -5.67 16.76
CA PHE A 313 8.52 -6.24 15.49
C PHE A 313 7.06 -5.90 15.18
N ALA A 314 6.15 -6.11 16.14
CA ALA A 314 4.72 -5.82 15.93
C ALA A 314 4.44 -4.33 15.73
N ASP A 315 5.17 -3.45 16.41
CA ASP A 315 5.06 -2.00 16.26
C ASP A 315 5.56 -1.54 14.89
N ASN A 316 6.70 -2.07 14.45
CA ASN A 316 7.27 -1.79 13.14
C ASN A 316 6.36 -2.29 12.01
N LEU A 317 5.77 -3.47 12.16
CA LEU A 317 4.75 -3.99 11.23
C LEU A 317 3.50 -3.09 11.19
N SER A 318 3.05 -2.61 12.35
CA SER A 318 1.90 -1.70 12.42
C SER A 318 2.17 -0.37 11.70
N LEU A 319 3.37 0.18 11.87
CA LEU A 319 3.81 1.39 11.16
C LEU A 319 3.90 1.15 9.65
N ALA A 320 4.54 0.06 9.22
CA ALA A 320 4.65 -0.30 7.80
C ALA A 320 3.27 -0.51 7.16
N SER A 321 2.32 -1.14 7.87
CA SER A 321 0.95 -1.31 7.41
C SER A 321 0.24 0.03 7.16
N LYS A 322 0.39 0.99 8.08
CA LYS A 322 -0.16 2.35 7.91
C LYS A 322 0.44 3.08 6.72
N GLN A 323 1.75 2.93 6.48
CA GLN A 323 2.42 3.53 5.32
C GLN A 323 1.93 2.95 3.99
N ILE A 324 1.76 1.62 3.91
CA ILE A 324 1.21 0.94 2.73
C ILE A 324 -0.19 1.47 2.40
N LYS A 325 -1.01 1.76 3.42
CA LYS A 325 -2.35 2.34 3.25
C LYS A 325 -2.31 3.76 2.68
N LEU A 326 -1.37 4.60 3.16
CA LEU A 326 -1.20 5.97 2.64
C LEU A 326 -0.82 5.99 1.15
N LEU A 327 -0.13 4.95 0.67
CA LEU A 327 0.26 4.80 -0.74
C LEU A 327 -0.88 4.26 -1.64
N GLY A 328 -2.10 4.10 -1.11
CA GLY A 328 -3.27 3.69 -1.89
C GLY A 328 -3.28 2.21 -2.32
N ILE A 329 -2.43 1.38 -1.70
CA ILE A 329 -2.35 -0.05 -2.01
C ILE A 329 -3.52 -0.77 -1.35
N LYS A 330 -4.27 -1.55 -2.14
CA LYS A 330 -5.34 -2.40 -1.61
C LYS A 330 -4.74 -3.48 -0.72
N VAL A 331 -5.08 -3.42 0.57
CA VAL A 331 -4.53 -4.32 1.59
C VAL A 331 -5.08 -5.75 1.45
N TYR A 332 -6.29 -5.90 0.89
CA TYR A 332 -6.96 -7.18 0.68
C TYR A 332 -7.28 -7.43 -0.79
N GLU A 333 -7.08 -8.69 -1.19
CA GLU A 333 -7.62 -9.26 -2.43
C GLU A 333 -8.49 -10.46 -2.07
N LYS A 334 -9.75 -10.48 -2.52
CA LYS A 334 -10.66 -11.63 -2.35
C LYS A 334 -10.73 -12.21 -0.90
N ARG A 335 -10.69 -11.33 0.11
CA ARG A 335 -10.77 -11.64 1.56
C ARG A 335 -9.52 -12.28 2.19
N THR A 336 -8.40 -12.28 1.48
CA THR A 336 -7.08 -12.65 2.04
C THR A 336 -6.14 -11.46 1.94
N ILE A 337 -5.23 -11.31 2.91
CA ILE A 337 -4.14 -10.33 2.79
C ILE A 337 -3.34 -10.71 1.56
N SER A 338 -3.10 -9.76 0.65
CA SER A 338 -2.35 -10.06 -0.57
C SER A 338 -0.91 -10.43 -0.21
N SER A 339 -0.33 -11.41 -0.90
CA SER A 339 1.07 -11.82 -0.70
C SER A 339 2.02 -10.62 -0.82
N ASN A 340 1.73 -9.70 -1.75
CA ASN A 340 2.48 -8.45 -1.93
C ASN A 340 2.49 -7.57 -0.68
N VAL A 341 1.42 -7.55 0.13
CA VAL A 341 1.39 -6.79 1.39
C VAL A 341 2.23 -7.49 2.45
N ILE A 342 2.15 -8.82 2.55
CA ILE A 342 2.97 -9.61 3.49
C ILE A 342 4.46 -9.44 3.19
N ASP A 343 4.86 -9.57 1.92
CA ASP A 343 6.26 -9.42 1.51
C ASP A 343 6.80 -8.02 1.83
N ARG A 344 5.99 -6.98 1.59
CA ARG A 344 6.34 -5.59 1.93
C ARG A 344 6.47 -5.37 3.44
N LEU A 345 5.55 -5.93 4.21
CA LEU A 345 5.60 -5.88 5.67
C LEU A 345 6.87 -6.54 6.19
N LEU A 346 7.19 -7.75 5.74
CA LEU A 346 8.37 -8.51 6.17
C LEU A 346 9.68 -7.87 5.73
N PHE A 347 9.71 -7.21 4.58
CA PHE A 347 10.89 -6.50 4.08
C PHE A 347 11.26 -5.30 4.95
N ASN A 348 10.27 -4.48 5.33
CA ASN A 348 10.47 -3.23 6.07
C ASN A 348 10.89 -3.43 7.53
N THR A 349 10.87 -4.67 8.03
CA THR A 349 11.10 -4.98 9.45
C THR A 349 12.26 -5.96 9.67
N ARG A 350 13.18 -6.12 8.71
CA ARG A 350 14.22 -7.16 8.78
C ARG A 350 15.19 -6.96 9.96
N PRO A 351 15.46 -8.02 10.75
CA PRO A 351 16.45 -7.95 11.82
C PRO A 351 17.87 -7.92 11.25
N ALA A 352 18.82 -7.40 12.03
CA ALA A 352 20.23 -7.40 11.67
C ALA A 352 20.78 -8.82 11.51
N ARG A 353 21.61 -9.02 10.48
CA ARG A 353 22.29 -10.29 10.18
C ARG A 353 23.73 -10.25 10.66
N GLU A 354 24.17 -11.34 11.29
CA GLU A 354 25.57 -11.61 11.59
C GLU A 354 26.00 -12.80 10.72
N GLU A 355 27.11 -12.66 9.99
CA GLU A 355 27.56 -13.69 9.04
C GLU A 355 27.75 -15.06 9.70
N ASP A 356 28.30 -15.05 10.93
CA ASP A 356 28.61 -16.26 11.71
C ASP A 356 27.44 -16.82 12.52
N ALA A 357 26.29 -16.15 12.57
CA ALA A 357 25.16 -16.54 13.42
C ALA A 357 24.07 -17.26 12.60
N PHE A 358 24.06 -18.59 12.66
CA PHE A 358 23.06 -19.41 11.99
C PHE A 358 22.70 -20.68 12.79
N CYS A 359 21.47 -21.16 12.63
CA CYS A 359 20.98 -22.43 13.18
C CYS A 359 20.00 -23.09 12.21
N ASN A 360 19.71 -24.37 12.37
CA ASN A 360 18.60 -24.99 11.65
C ASN A 360 17.27 -24.60 12.31
N MET A 361 16.27 -24.29 11.49
CA MET A 361 14.91 -24.01 11.91
C MET A 361 13.95 -25.06 11.31
N TYR A 362 13.20 -25.73 12.18
CA TYR A 362 12.20 -26.73 11.83
C TYR A 362 10.80 -26.23 12.20
N VAL A 363 9.86 -26.35 11.29
CA VAL A 363 8.44 -26.07 11.53
C VAL A 363 7.70 -27.39 11.73
N LEU A 364 7.21 -27.60 12.94
CA LEU A 364 6.52 -28.81 13.37
C LEU A 364 5.07 -28.45 13.70
N THR A 365 4.11 -29.12 13.07
CA THR A 365 2.67 -28.87 13.30
C THR A 365 2.01 -29.91 14.19
N ASP A 366 2.76 -30.94 14.58
CA ASP A 366 2.32 -32.03 15.44
C ASP A 366 3.10 -32.04 16.76
N ALA A 367 2.36 -32.11 17.88
CA ALA A 367 2.95 -32.08 19.22
C ALA A 367 3.83 -33.32 19.49
N THR A 368 3.51 -34.47 18.89
CA THR A 368 4.31 -35.70 19.04
C THR A 368 5.66 -35.56 18.36
N GLN A 369 5.69 -35.00 17.13
CA GLN A 369 6.95 -34.71 16.44
C GLN A 369 7.76 -33.64 17.17
N ALA A 370 7.10 -32.60 17.68
CA ALA A 370 7.75 -31.54 18.44
C ALA A 370 8.41 -32.08 19.72
N LYS A 371 7.74 -33.00 20.41
CA LYS A 371 8.32 -33.70 21.57
C LYS A 371 9.51 -34.58 21.17
N LYS A 372 9.40 -35.35 20.07
CA LYS A 372 10.52 -36.15 19.54
C LYS A 372 11.76 -35.31 19.19
N PHE A 373 11.54 -34.10 18.65
CA PHE A 373 12.62 -33.14 18.39
C PHE A 373 13.31 -32.71 19.70
N GLN A 374 12.50 -32.37 20.72
CA GLN A 374 12.96 -31.87 22.00
C GLN A 374 13.67 -32.92 22.87
N ASP A 375 13.24 -34.19 22.80
CA ASP A 375 13.77 -35.27 23.62
C ASP A 375 15.17 -35.76 23.14
N GLU A 376 15.73 -35.18 22.07
CA GLU A 376 17.09 -35.45 21.54
C GLU A 376 17.37 -36.92 21.18
N THR A 377 16.36 -37.79 21.23
CA THR A 377 16.50 -39.24 21.00
C THR A 377 16.79 -39.63 19.55
N ALA A 378 16.74 -38.68 18.61
CA ALA A 378 16.85 -38.96 17.18
C ALA A 378 17.45 -37.78 16.38
N SER A 379 18.24 -38.08 15.35
CA SER A 379 18.71 -37.11 14.35
C SER A 379 17.55 -36.60 13.47
N SER A 380 17.81 -35.52 12.71
CA SER A 380 16.82 -34.83 11.86
C SER A 380 16.11 -35.72 10.83
N GLY A 381 16.60 -36.93 10.55
CA GLY A 381 15.94 -37.93 9.71
C GLY A 381 14.78 -38.69 10.36
N HIS A 382 14.48 -38.46 11.65
CA HIS A 382 13.55 -39.32 12.43
C HIS A 382 12.28 -38.65 12.93
N TYR A 383 12.08 -37.36 12.67
CA TYR A 383 10.84 -36.64 12.96
C TYR A 383 10.32 -35.93 11.70
N LYS A 384 8.99 -35.86 11.57
CA LYS A 384 8.34 -35.20 10.43
C LYS A 384 8.20 -33.70 10.72
N TYR A 385 8.66 -32.88 9.79
CA TYR A 385 8.54 -31.42 9.82
C TYR A 385 8.06 -30.90 8.45
N ASP A 386 7.56 -29.67 8.41
CA ASP A 386 7.15 -29.03 7.15
C ASP A 386 8.38 -28.51 6.40
N VAL A 387 8.77 -29.24 5.36
CA VAL A 387 9.94 -28.94 4.53
C VAL A 387 9.82 -27.59 3.82
N ASN A 388 8.60 -27.14 3.50
CA ASN A 388 8.40 -25.89 2.77
C ASN A 388 8.57 -24.65 3.66
N GLN A 389 8.43 -24.82 4.98
CA GLN A 389 8.55 -23.72 5.95
C GLN A 389 9.80 -23.85 6.83
N SER A 390 10.52 -24.97 6.74
CA SER A 390 11.76 -25.23 7.48
C SER A 390 12.98 -24.84 6.65
N GLN A 391 14.05 -24.43 7.31
CA GLN A 391 15.27 -23.99 6.66
C GLN A 391 16.51 -24.46 7.43
N MET A 392 17.47 -25.03 6.71
CA MET A 392 18.79 -25.39 7.25
C MET A 392 19.71 -24.19 7.12
N GLY A 393 20.59 -23.98 8.10
CA GLY A 393 21.52 -22.85 8.11
C GLY A 393 20.82 -21.47 8.12
N THR A 394 19.66 -21.37 8.78
CA THR A 394 18.90 -20.13 8.92
C THR A 394 19.74 -19.07 9.63
N GLN A 395 19.90 -17.92 8.99
CA GLN A 395 20.39 -16.67 9.59
C GLN A 395 19.22 -15.77 10.01
N SER A 396 19.49 -14.63 10.65
CA SER A 396 18.45 -13.66 11.01
C SER A 396 17.56 -13.29 9.82
N CYS A 397 16.25 -13.43 10.00
CA CYS A 397 15.26 -13.25 8.94
C CYS A 397 13.89 -12.89 9.50
N ASN A 398 12.99 -12.47 8.60
CA ASN A 398 11.56 -12.48 8.85
C ASN A 398 10.94 -13.54 7.96
N GLY A 399 9.77 -14.06 8.36
CA GLY A 399 9.01 -14.97 7.52
C GLY A 399 7.54 -15.02 7.89
N GLU A 400 6.79 -15.74 7.06
CA GLU A 400 5.40 -16.09 7.28
C GLU A 400 5.33 -17.54 7.76
N LEU A 401 4.55 -17.79 8.81
CA LEU A 401 4.12 -19.13 9.20
C LEU A 401 2.70 -19.36 8.71
N ARG A 402 2.51 -20.46 7.98
CA ARG A 402 1.22 -20.89 7.46
C ARG A 402 0.65 -21.95 8.40
N PRO A 403 -0.36 -21.61 9.24
CA PRO A 403 -0.87 -22.52 10.24
C PRO A 403 -1.67 -23.68 9.66
N GLN A 404 -2.15 -23.64 8.42
CA GLN A 404 -2.90 -24.74 7.77
C GLN A 404 -4.03 -25.34 8.64
N GLY A 405 -4.69 -24.50 9.47
CA GLY A 405 -5.74 -24.92 10.40
C GLY A 405 -5.27 -25.38 11.79
N HIS A 406 -3.96 -25.45 12.04
CA HIS A 406 -3.38 -25.79 13.34
C HIS A 406 -3.53 -24.62 14.33
N LYS A 407 -3.88 -24.93 15.58
CA LYS A 407 -3.99 -23.96 16.68
C LYS A 407 -2.64 -23.57 17.28
N ILE A 408 -1.62 -24.39 17.08
CA ILE A 408 -0.27 -24.20 17.59
C ILE A 408 0.70 -24.66 16.50
N ILE A 409 1.73 -23.85 16.23
CA ILE A 409 2.89 -24.21 15.42
C ILE A 409 4.08 -24.31 16.36
N TYR A 410 4.91 -25.33 16.21
CA TYR A 410 6.13 -25.49 17.00
C TYR A 410 7.34 -25.18 16.13
N LEU A 411 8.17 -24.23 16.57
CA LEU A 411 9.45 -23.91 15.94
C LEU A 411 10.57 -24.60 16.70
N GLY A 412 11.20 -25.57 16.06
CA GLY A 412 12.40 -26.25 16.55
C GLY A 412 13.64 -25.53 16.04
N PHE A 413 14.59 -25.26 16.92
CA PHE A 413 15.88 -24.69 16.57
C PHE A 413 17.00 -25.63 16.99
N GLU A 414 17.97 -25.86 16.10
CA GLU A 414 19.11 -26.74 16.34
C GLU A 414 20.41 -26.03 15.95
N ASN A 415 21.36 -25.99 16.89
CA ASN A 415 22.70 -25.49 16.65
C ASN A 415 23.63 -26.63 16.26
N GLU A 416 23.93 -26.76 14.96
CA GLU A 416 24.87 -27.76 14.46
C GLU A 416 26.35 -27.35 14.66
N ARG A 417 26.64 -26.12 15.11
CA ARG A 417 28.02 -25.64 15.24
C ARG A 417 28.72 -26.33 16.41
N MET A 418 29.96 -26.73 16.19
CA MET A 418 30.78 -27.35 17.23
C MET A 418 31.19 -26.40 18.36
N ARG A 419 31.56 -25.15 18.04
CA ARG A 419 32.31 -24.27 18.97
C ARG A 419 31.52 -23.07 19.49
N TYR A 420 30.53 -22.58 18.74
CA TYR A 420 29.88 -21.31 19.02
C TYR A 420 28.48 -21.52 19.57
N ASP A 421 28.16 -20.75 20.60
CA ASP A 421 26.81 -20.67 21.13
C ASP A 421 26.04 -19.66 20.28
N ASN A 422 24.78 -19.97 19.97
CA ASN A 422 23.87 -19.07 19.28
C ASN A 422 22.78 -18.62 20.23
N TYR A 423 22.43 -17.35 20.16
CA TYR A 423 21.32 -16.76 20.89
C TYR A 423 20.25 -16.34 19.90
N ILE A 424 19.02 -16.74 20.18
CA ILE A 424 17.86 -16.50 19.34
C ILE A 424 16.91 -15.56 20.07
N TRP A 425 16.42 -14.55 19.35
CA TRP A 425 15.25 -13.76 19.71
C TRP A 425 14.18 -14.00 18.66
N LEU A 426 13.06 -14.55 19.09
CA LEU A 426 11.89 -14.78 18.26
C LEU A 426 10.77 -13.85 18.69
N GLU A 427 10.31 -13.04 17.75
CA GLU A 427 9.09 -12.25 17.84
C GLU A 427 8.08 -12.80 16.86
N VAL A 428 6.81 -12.84 17.24
CA VAL A 428 5.73 -13.31 16.39
C VAL A 428 4.57 -12.34 16.48
N ALA A 429 4.01 -12.00 15.32
CA ALA A 429 2.84 -11.14 15.18
C ALA A 429 1.76 -11.84 14.36
N SER A 430 0.51 -11.71 14.77
CA SER A 430 -0.66 -12.12 13.98
C SER A 430 -1.22 -10.93 13.23
N LEU A 431 -1.59 -11.15 11.97
CA LEU A 431 -2.37 -10.21 11.16
C LEU A 431 -3.83 -10.64 11.19
N THR A 432 -4.71 -9.71 11.52
CA THR A 432 -6.16 -9.96 11.58
C THR A 432 -6.91 -8.91 10.77
N HIS A 433 -7.88 -9.36 9.98
CA HIS A 433 -8.79 -8.50 9.26
C HIS A 433 -9.63 -7.65 10.21
N THR A 434 -9.57 -6.35 10.05
CA THR A 434 -10.40 -5.39 10.80
C THR A 434 -10.98 -4.35 9.86
N LYS A 435 -12.05 -3.71 10.31
CA LYS A 435 -12.56 -2.50 9.69
C LYS A 435 -12.09 -1.31 10.48
N GLU A 436 -11.54 -0.32 9.79
CA GLU A 436 -11.34 1.02 10.33
C GLU A 436 -12.44 1.93 9.79
N TYR A 437 -12.92 2.82 10.64
CA TYR A 437 -13.96 3.77 10.27
C TYR A 437 -13.34 5.16 10.22
N THR A 438 -13.50 5.81 9.08
CA THR A 438 -13.08 7.20 8.87
C THR A 438 -14.26 8.02 8.38
N ARG A 439 -14.26 9.31 8.68
CA ARG A 439 -15.26 10.24 8.14
C ARG A 439 -14.60 11.56 7.73
N PRO A 440 -15.15 12.26 6.73
CA PRO A 440 -14.78 13.63 6.47
C PRO A 440 -15.35 14.56 7.55
N VAL A 441 -14.56 15.54 7.95
CA VAL A 441 -14.97 16.69 8.75
C VAL A 441 -14.76 17.93 7.90
N TYR A 442 -15.77 18.79 7.88
CA TYR A 442 -15.78 20.01 7.10
C TYR A 442 -15.72 21.23 8.00
N PHE A 443 -14.97 22.25 7.59
CA PHE A 443 -14.86 23.52 8.31
C PHE A 443 -14.63 24.67 7.34
N THR A 444 -15.06 25.87 7.72
CA THR A 444 -14.86 27.10 6.96
C THR A 444 -13.45 27.66 7.19
N ARG A 445 -12.84 28.22 6.14
CA ARG A 445 -11.60 29.01 6.21
C ARG A 445 -11.85 30.48 5.97
#